data_AF-A0A382Y7I2-F1
#
_entry.id   AF-A0A382Y7I2-F1
#
_cell.length_a   1.000
_cell.length_b   1.000
_cell.length_c   1.000
_cell.angle_alpha   90.00
_cell.angle_beta   90.00
_cell.angle_gamma   90.00
#
_symmetry.space_group_name_H-M   'P 1'
#
loop_
_entity.id
_entity.type
_entity.pdbx_description
1 polymer ?
#
loop_
_entity_poly.entity_id
_entity_poly.type
_entity_poly.pdbx_seq_one_letter_code
_entity_poly.pdbx_strand_id
1 'polypeptide(L)'
;VKEKFQEHDLLGIFESLKKSFILYLDTAFSLRNDSLKAERRDLLENTNCFWQDPYLELIPEYESSGKKLSDIKSVFTQKGYSQKEAEEIVNVLSDSLLPSEAVLHEHQVKMLEQYLEEKNTLITSGTGSGKTEAFLIPLISYLIKDSSNWTKPNPIPDHHQDWWKNNDWKDSNSGRKQ
;
A
#
# COMPACT_ATOMS: atom_id res chain seq x y z
N VAL A 1 24.00 -23.37 7.83
CA VAL A 1 22.66 -22.82 8.16
C VAL A 1 22.58 -22.22 9.57
N LYS A 2 23.27 -22.78 10.59
CA LYS A 2 23.27 -22.25 11.97
C LYS A 2 24.11 -20.97 12.22
N GLU A 3 25.01 -20.58 11.32
CA GLU A 3 25.95 -19.48 11.58
C GLU A 3 25.51 -18.09 11.08
N LYS A 4 24.37 -17.96 10.38
CA LYS A 4 23.91 -16.68 9.81
C LYS A 4 22.83 -15.93 10.62
N PHE A 5 22.40 -16.48 11.76
CA PHE A 5 21.32 -15.90 12.58
C PHE A 5 21.81 -15.11 13.80
N GLN A 6 23.13 -14.91 13.95
CA GLN A 6 23.69 -14.31 15.17
C GLN A 6 23.54 -12.78 15.26
N GLU A 7 23.04 -12.10 14.22
CA GLU A 7 23.00 -10.64 14.18
C GLU A 7 21.69 -10.00 14.67
N HIS A 8 20.57 -10.73 14.76
CA HIS A 8 19.29 -10.17 15.24
C HIS A 8 18.48 -11.18 16.07
N ASP A 9 18.70 -11.22 17.37
CA ASP A 9 17.83 -11.94 18.32
C ASP A 9 16.49 -11.21 18.47
N LEU A 10 15.56 -11.49 17.56
CA LEU A 10 14.21 -10.88 17.54
C LEU A 10 13.43 -11.17 18.82
N LEU A 11 13.60 -12.35 19.39
CA LEU A 11 12.96 -12.73 20.65
C LEU A 11 13.55 -11.94 21.82
N GLY A 12 14.88 -11.79 21.86
CA GLY A 12 15.55 -10.95 22.84
C GLY A 12 15.17 -9.48 22.76
N ILE A 13 15.04 -8.93 21.54
CA ILE A 13 14.57 -7.55 21.32
C ILE A 13 13.13 -7.39 21.81
N PHE A 14 12.25 -8.33 21.47
CA PHE A 14 10.87 -8.34 21.94
C PHE A 14 10.78 -8.35 23.47
N GLU A 15 11.52 -9.25 24.13
CA GLU A 15 11.57 -9.34 25.59
C GLU A 15 12.13 -8.06 26.23
N SER A 16 13.15 -7.44 25.61
CA SER A 16 13.71 -6.19 26.08
C SER A 16 12.74 -5.00 25.95
N LEU A 17 11.98 -4.94 24.86
CA LEU A 17 10.95 -3.92 24.63
C LEU A 17 9.81 -4.06 25.64
N LYS A 18 9.30 -5.28 25.81
CA LYS A 18 8.28 -5.63 26.81
C LYS A 18 8.72 -5.18 28.20
N LYS A 19 9.92 -5.58 28.65
CA LYS A 19 10.46 -5.20 29.97
C LYS A 19 10.62 -3.69 30.13
N SER A 20 11.17 -3.02 29.12
CA SER A 20 11.38 -1.56 29.14
C SER A 20 10.05 -0.81 29.24
N PHE A 21 9.02 -1.26 28.52
CA PHE A 21 7.72 -0.59 28.55
C PHE A 21 6.99 -0.83 29.87
N ILE A 22 7.02 -2.05 30.42
CA ILE A 22 6.44 -2.29 31.74
C ILE A 22 7.17 -1.46 32.81
N LEU A 23 8.51 -1.34 32.73
CA LEU A 23 9.27 -0.48 33.62
C LEU A 23 8.91 1.01 33.48
N TYR A 24 8.65 1.48 32.26
CA TYR A 24 8.13 2.82 32.02
C TYR A 24 6.76 3.02 32.69
N LEU A 25 5.84 2.07 32.57
CA LEU A 25 4.53 2.17 33.23
C LEU A 25 4.66 2.17 34.77
N ASP A 26 5.59 1.37 35.30
CA ASP A 26 5.87 1.33 36.73
C ASP A 26 6.44 2.65 37.27
N THR A 27 7.25 3.35 36.48
CA THR A 27 7.86 4.63 36.85
C THR A 27 6.93 5.81 36.61
N ALA A 28 6.33 5.93 35.43
CA ALA A 28 5.47 7.05 35.05
C ALA A 28 4.13 7.08 35.81
N PHE A 29 3.57 5.90 36.12
CA PHE A 29 2.29 5.75 36.81
C PHE A 29 2.46 4.98 38.12
N SER A 30 3.41 5.43 38.96
CA SER A 30 3.69 4.76 40.24
C SER A 30 2.45 4.73 41.16
N LEU A 31 2.19 3.57 41.76
CA LEU A 31 1.12 3.39 42.75
C LEU A 31 1.72 3.41 44.16
N ARG A 32 0.94 3.80 45.18
CA ARG A 32 1.40 3.75 46.59
C ARG A 32 1.18 2.39 47.26
N ASN A 33 0.17 1.65 46.82
CA ASN A 33 -0.21 0.37 47.40
C ASN A 33 0.52 -0.76 46.67
N ASP A 34 1.30 -1.56 47.41
CA ASP A 34 2.10 -2.63 46.85
C ASP A 34 1.26 -3.81 46.33
N SER A 35 0.09 -4.06 46.92
CA SER A 35 -0.86 -5.06 46.41
C SER A 35 -1.38 -4.69 45.02
N LEU A 36 -1.69 -3.40 44.80
CA LEU A 36 -2.15 -2.93 43.49
C LEU A 36 -1.02 -2.89 42.45
N LYS A 37 0.24 -2.64 42.87
CA LYS A 37 1.40 -2.78 41.99
C LYS A 37 1.57 -4.21 41.52
N ALA A 38 1.49 -5.17 42.44
CA ALA A 38 1.62 -6.60 42.12
C ALA A 38 0.51 -7.06 41.16
N GLU A 39 -0.75 -6.72 41.46
CA GLU A 39 -1.88 -7.08 40.59
C GLU A 39 -1.73 -6.49 39.17
N ARG A 40 -1.34 -5.20 39.06
CA ARG A 40 -1.06 -4.59 37.76
C ARG A 40 0.08 -5.29 37.03
N ARG A 41 1.15 -5.64 37.75
CA ARG A 41 2.31 -6.31 37.17
C ARG A 41 1.92 -7.66 36.58
N ASP A 42 1.14 -8.45 37.32
CA ASP A 42 0.63 -9.75 36.86
C ASP A 42 -0.25 -9.59 35.61
N LEU A 43 -1.09 -8.55 35.55
CA LEU A 43 -1.91 -8.26 34.37
C LEU A 43 -1.09 -7.85 33.13
N LEU A 44 -0.03 -7.05 33.31
CA LEU A 44 0.84 -6.60 32.22
C LEU A 44 1.78 -7.72 31.73
N GLU A 45 2.16 -8.65 32.61
CA GLU A 45 2.98 -9.80 32.29
C GLU A 45 2.16 -10.95 31.69
N ASN A 46 0.84 -10.96 31.82
CA ASN A 46 -0.02 -11.97 31.21
C ASN A 46 -0.22 -11.70 29.70
N THR A 47 0.01 -12.73 28.89
CA THR A 47 -0.22 -12.71 27.44
C THR A 47 -1.71 -12.45 27.14
N ASN A 48 -2.00 -11.71 26.06
CA ASN A 48 -3.34 -11.39 25.51
C ASN A 48 -3.98 -10.06 25.90
N CYS A 49 -3.39 -9.26 26.80
CA CYS A 49 -3.89 -7.91 27.09
C CYS A 49 -2.93 -6.83 26.61
N PHE A 50 -1.67 -6.91 27.04
CA PHE A 50 -0.67 -5.86 26.80
C PHE A 50 0.30 -6.21 25.67
N TRP A 51 0.56 -7.49 25.44
CA TRP A 51 1.46 -7.98 24.41
C TRP A 51 1.01 -9.36 23.92
N GLN A 52 1.51 -9.76 22.75
CA GLN A 52 1.36 -11.10 22.19
C GLN A 52 2.72 -11.66 21.80
N ASP A 53 2.83 -12.98 21.85
CA ASP A 53 4.03 -13.67 21.36
C ASP A 53 4.28 -13.28 19.89
N PRO A 54 5.54 -12.99 19.52
CA PRO A 54 5.86 -12.64 18.14
C PRO A 54 5.59 -13.84 17.23
N TYR A 55 4.75 -13.64 16.21
CA TYR A 55 4.52 -14.62 15.16
C TYR A 55 5.62 -14.49 14.11
N LEU A 56 6.35 -15.59 13.88
CA LEU A 56 7.34 -15.69 12.82
C LEU A 56 6.73 -16.43 11.64
N GLU A 57 6.41 -15.70 10.59
CA GLU A 57 5.96 -16.27 9.32
C GLU A 57 7.09 -16.21 8.30
N LEU A 58 7.40 -17.34 7.67
CA LEU A 58 8.29 -17.38 6.52
C LEU A 58 7.50 -16.94 5.29
N ILE A 59 7.82 -15.77 4.76
CA ILE A 59 7.23 -15.29 3.51
C ILE A 59 8.04 -15.90 2.37
N PRO A 60 7.46 -16.81 1.55
CA PRO A 60 8.15 -17.33 0.38
C PRO A 60 8.40 -16.20 -0.61
N GLU A 61 9.56 -16.21 -1.27
CA GLU A 61 9.82 -15.29 -2.36
C GLU A 61 8.85 -15.58 -3.51
N TYR A 62 8.20 -14.52 -4.00
CA TYR A 62 7.31 -14.63 -5.15
C TYR A 62 8.13 -14.76 -6.43
N GLU A 63 7.67 -15.63 -7.34
CA GLU A 63 8.35 -15.86 -8.62
C GLU A 63 8.58 -14.54 -9.36
N SER A 64 9.83 -14.32 -9.75
CA SER A 64 10.22 -13.21 -10.61
C SER A 64 9.82 -13.51 -12.05
N SER A 65 9.28 -12.51 -12.74
CA SER A 65 9.05 -12.61 -14.18
C SER A 65 10.34 -12.48 -15.00
N GLY A 66 11.42 -12.01 -14.38
CA GLY A 66 12.65 -11.60 -15.06
C GLY A 66 12.50 -10.33 -15.92
N LYS A 67 11.29 -9.76 -16.02
CA LYS A 67 11.01 -8.53 -16.78
C LYS A 67 11.11 -7.32 -15.85
N LYS A 68 11.80 -6.27 -16.30
CA LYS A 68 11.77 -4.95 -15.68
C LYS A 68 10.53 -4.18 -16.12
N LEU A 69 10.22 -3.11 -15.39
CA LEU A 69 9.17 -2.16 -15.79
C LEU A 69 9.41 -1.55 -17.18
N SER A 70 10.67 -1.39 -17.59
CA SER A 70 11.00 -0.95 -18.95
C SER A 70 10.65 -1.98 -20.03
N ASP A 71 10.63 -3.27 -19.70
CA ASP A 71 10.40 -4.36 -20.65
C ASP A 71 8.90 -4.54 -21.00
N ILE A 72 8.00 -4.08 -20.13
CA ILE A 72 6.54 -4.22 -20.36
C ILE A 72 6.01 -3.29 -21.46
N LYS A 73 6.80 -2.33 -21.97
CA LYS A 73 6.45 -1.54 -23.18
C LYS A 73 6.07 -2.44 -24.36
N SER A 74 6.81 -3.54 -24.52
CA SER A 74 6.58 -4.53 -25.57
C SER A 74 5.23 -5.25 -25.41
N VAL A 75 4.77 -5.45 -24.18
CA VAL A 75 3.49 -6.10 -23.86
C VAL A 75 2.32 -5.21 -24.30
N PHE A 76 2.39 -3.90 -24.06
CA PHE A 76 1.37 -2.93 -24.50
C PHE A 76 1.27 -2.83 -26.02
N THR A 77 2.42 -2.69 -26.70
CA THR A 77 2.46 -2.50 -28.16
C THR A 77 1.93 -3.72 -28.93
N GLN A 78 2.14 -4.93 -28.42
CA GLN A 78 1.54 -6.15 -28.98
C GLN A 78 0.01 -6.21 -28.87
N LYS A 79 -0.59 -5.41 -27.96
CA LYS A 79 -2.02 -5.43 -27.64
C LYS A 79 -2.71 -4.12 -28.02
N GLY A 80 -2.19 -3.41 -29.03
CA GLY A 80 -2.87 -2.29 -29.68
C GLY A 80 -2.68 -0.92 -29.03
N TYR A 81 -1.71 -0.78 -28.12
CA TYR A 81 -1.25 0.54 -27.67
C TYR A 81 -0.17 1.03 -28.65
N SER A 82 -0.17 2.33 -28.95
CA SER A 82 0.90 2.98 -29.69
C SER A 82 2.20 3.01 -28.87
N GLN A 83 3.33 3.16 -29.56
CA GLN A 83 4.64 3.29 -28.92
C GLN A 83 4.68 4.44 -27.90
N LYS A 84 4.03 5.57 -28.25
CA LYS A 84 3.97 6.75 -27.39
C LYS A 84 3.16 6.50 -26.11
N GLU A 85 1.99 5.84 -26.22
CA GLU A 85 1.19 5.48 -25.05
C GLU A 85 1.94 4.50 -24.14
N ALA A 86 2.59 3.49 -24.71
CA ALA A 86 3.38 2.53 -23.93
C ALA A 86 4.55 3.21 -23.20
N GLU A 87 5.21 4.18 -23.83
CA GLU A 87 6.27 4.97 -23.20
C GLU A 87 5.73 5.85 -22.07
N GLU A 88 4.61 6.55 -22.30
CA GLU A 88 3.98 7.40 -21.29
C GLU A 88 3.52 6.59 -20.07
N ILE A 89 2.92 5.43 -20.29
CA ILE A 89 2.52 4.50 -19.22
C ILE A 89 3.73 4.11 -18.37
N VAL A 90 4.82 3.65 -19.01
CA VAL A 90 6.00 3.23 -18.26
C VAL A 90 6.65 4.38 -17.51
N ASN A 91 6.68 5.58 -18.07
CA ASN A 91 7.22 6.76 -17.40
C ASN A 91 6.37 7.13 -16.16
N VAL A 92 5.04 7.15 -16.28
CA VAL A 92 4.17 7.44 -15.14
C VAL A 92 4.31 6.37 -14.06
N LEU A 93 4.36 5.09 -14.43
CA LEU A 93 4.57 3.99 -13.49
C LEU A 93 5.95 4.11 -12.82
N SER A 94 6.99 4.51 -13.57
CA SER A 94 8.35 4.64 -13.03
C SER A 94 8.50 5.79 -12.03
N ASP A 95 7.77 6.88 -12.26
CA ASP A 95 7.85 8.09 -11.44
C ASP A 95 7.00 7.98 -10.16
N SER A 96 5.95 7.16 -10.18
CA SER A 96 4.93 7.16 -9.13
C SER A 96 4.76 5.86 -8.35
N LEU A 97 5.00 4.70 -8.98
CA LEU A 97 4.62 3.41 -8.40
C LEU A 97 5.81 2.49 -8.13
N LEU A 98 6.69 2.31 -9.12
CA LEU A 98 7.79 1.36 -9.07
C LEU A 98 9.04 1.99 -9.68
N PRO A 99 10.24 1.81 -9.12
CA PRO A 99 11.47 2.24 -9.79
C PRO A 99 11.58 1.65 -11.21
N SER A 100 12.18 2.36 -12.16
CA SER A 100 12.34 1.88 -13.55
C SER A 100 13.05 0.53 -13.66
N GLU A 101 14.00 0.28 -12.76
CA GLU A 101 14.79 -0.95 -12.68
C GLU A 101 14.12 -2.06 -11.86
N ALA A 102 12.91 -1.82 -11.33
CA ALA A 102 12.18 -2.82 -10.57
C ALA A 102 11.87 -4.03 -11.45
N VAL A 103 12.24 -5.21 -10.96
CA VAL A 103 11.89 -6.48 -11.59
C VAL A 103 10.50 -6.86 -11.11
N LEU A 104 9.59 -7.08 -12.06
CA LEU A 104 8.20 -7.41 -11.76
C LEU A 104 8.08 -8.88 -11.37
N HIS A 105 7.15 -9.16 -10.47
CA HIS A 105 6.75 -10.54 -10.20
C HIS A 105 5.95 -11.12 -11.36
N GLU A 106 6.01 -12.44 -11.51
CA GLU A 106 5.34 -13.18 -12.58
C GLU A 106 3.82 -12.92 -12.59
N HIS A 107 3.20 -12.83 -11.42
CA HIS A 107 1.77 -12.56 -11.30
C HIS A 107 1.38 -11.13 -11.71
N GLN A 108 2.27 -10.14 -11.59
CA GLN A 108 2.02 -8.76 -12.03
C GLN A 108 2.00 -8.70 -13.56
N VAL A 109 2.95 -9.36 -14.22
CA VAL A 109 3.01 -9.46 -15.68
C VAL A 109 1.81 -10.23 -16.22
N LYS A 110 1.48 -11.38 -15.62
CA LYS A 110 0.30 -12.17 -16.00
C LYS A 110 -0.98 -11.37 -15.83
N MET A 111 -1.14 -10.61 -14.75
CA MET A 111 -2.32 -9.77 -14.55
C MET A 111 -2.46 -8.72 -15.65
N LEU A 112 -1.37 -8.07 -16.03
CA LEU A 112 -1.35 -7.12 -17.14
C LEU A 112 -1.74 -7.80 -18.47
N GLU A 113 -1.16 -8.97 -18.77
CA GLU A 113 -1.48 -9.73 -19.98
C GLU A 113 -2.96 -10.16 -20.03
N GLN A 114 -3.53 -10.64 -18.91
CA GLN A 114 -4.95 -10.98 -18.84
C GLN A 114 -5.86 -9.75 -18.97
N TYR A 115 -5.48 -8.61 -18.36
CA TYR A 115 -6.20 -7.35 -18.50
C TYR A 115 -6.24 -6.88 -19.97
N LEU A 116 -5.11 -6.94 -20.67
CA LEU A 116 -5.01 -6.58 -22.09
C LEU A 116 -5.77 -7.54 -23.01
N GLU A 117 -6.19 -8.70 -22.50
CA GLU A 117 -7.08 -9.66 -23.16
C GLU A 117 -8.55 -9.47 -22.75
N GLU A 118 -8.88 -8.38 -22.05
CA GLU A 118 -10.22 -8.05 -21.56
C GLU A 118 -10.81 -9.12 -20.62
N LYS A 119 -9.95 -9.84 -19.89
CA LYS A 119 -10.37 -10.89 -18.96
C LYS A 119 -10.52 -10.37 -17.52
N ASN A 120 -11.63 -10.73 -16.91
CA ASN A 120 -11.82 -10.57 -15.47
C ASN A 120 -10.86 -11.51 -14.72
N THR A 121 -9.96 -10.94 -13.91
CA THR A 121 -8.88 -11.69 -13.27
C THR A 121 -8.84 -11.41 -11.77
N LEU A 122 -8.57 -12.45 -10.98
CA LEU A 122 -8.44 -12.39 -9.53
C LEU A 122 -7.03 -12.81 -9.11
N ILE A 123 -6.42 -12.07 -8.18
CA ILE A 123 -5.11 -12.41 -7.61
C ILE A 123 -5.29 -12.86 -6.17
N THR A 124 -4.96 -14.12 -5.89
CA THR A 124 -5.10 -14.76 -4.57
C THR A 124 -3.75 -15.05 -3.93
N SER A 125 -2.88 -14.04 -3.81
CA SER A 125 -1.56 -14.17 -3.18
C SER A 125 -1.54 -13.62 -1.75
N GLY A 126 -0.52 -14.00 -0.97
CA GLY A 126 -0.31 -13.53 0.40
C GLY A 126 0.02 -12.05 0.51
N THR A 127 -0.01 -11.52 1.73
CA THR A 127 0.38 -10.14 2.03
C THR A 127 1.83 -9.88 1.59
N GLY A 128 2.12 -8.67 1.11
CA GLY A 128 3.46 -8.31 0.63
C GLY A 128 3.86 -8.89 -0.73
N SER A 129 2.98 -9.58 -1.46
CA SER A 129 3.32 -10.13 -2.79
C SER A 129 3.47 -9.11 -3.90
N GLY A 130 3.05 -7.87 -3.66
CA GLY A 130 2.88 -6.89 -4.73
C GLY A 130 1.54 -6.96 -5.47
N LYS A 131 0.45 -7.40 -4.79
CA LYS A 131 -0.92 -7.38 -5.34
C LYS A 131 -1.38 -5.98 -5.72
N THR A 132 -0.96 -4.99 -4.94
CA THR A 132 -1.31 -3.59 -5.16
C THR A 132 -0.80 -3.14 -6.52
N GLU A 133 0.45 -3.45 -6.84
CA GLU A 133 1.09 -3.16 -8.13
C GLU A 133 0.45 -3.97 -9.25
N ALA A 134 0.14 -5.25 -9.01
CA ALA A 134 -0.54 -6.08 -9.99
C ALA A 134 -1.93 -5.52 -10.38
N PHE A 135 -2.63 -4.87 -9.45
CA PHE A 135 -3.88 -4.15 -9.71
C PHE A 135 -3.66 -2.76 -10.33
N LEU A 136 -2.71 -1.98 -9.80
CA LEU A 136 -2.48 -0.59 -10.18
C LEU A 136 -1.85 -0.44 -11.56
N ILE A 137 -0.97 -1.35 -11.98
CA ILE A 137 -0.36 -1.31 -13.32
C ILE A 137 -1.45 -1.31 -14.41
N PRO A 138 -2.38 -2.28 -14.46
CA PRO A 138 -3.53 -2.23 -15.38
C PRO A 138 -4.39 -0.98 -15.24
N LEU A 139 -4.71 -0.56 -14.01
CA LEU A 139 -5.58 0.60 -13.77
C LEU A 139 -4.99 1.90 -14.30
N ILE A 140 -3.72 2.16 -14.00
CA ILE A 140 -3.02 3.36 -14.48
C ILE A 140 -2.89 3.31 -16.00
N SER A 141 -2.58 2.14 -16.56
CA SER A 141 -2.51 1.94 -18.01
C SER A 141 -3.84 2.24 -18.71
N TYR A 142 -4.96 1.84 -18.09
CA TYR A 142 -6.31 2.19 -18.53
C TYR A 142 -6.52 3.71 -18.50
N LEU A 143 -6.26 4.35 -17.36
CA LEU A 143 -6.51 5.78 -17.17
C LEU A 143 -5.70 6.64 -18.16
N ILE A 144 -4.44 6.28 -18.41
CA ILE A 144 -3.60 7.01 -19.37
C ILE A 144 -4.16 6.88 -20.78
N LYS A 145 -4.51 5.66 -21.21
CA LYS A 145 -5.13 5.44 -22.53
C LYS A 145 -6.49 6.12 -22.65
N ASP A 146 -7.31 6.09 -21.61
CA ASP A 146 -8.61 6.74 -21.60
C ASP A 146 -8.48 8.28 -21.65
N SER A 147 -7.46 8.82 -20.96
CA SER A 147 -7.24 10.27 -20.88
C SER A 147 -6.97 10.94 -22.24
N SER A 148 -6.48 10.18 -23.23
CA SER A 148 -6.29 10.72 -24.60
C SER A 148 -7.60 11.15 -25.25
N ASN A 149 -8.73 10.63 -24.78
CA ASN A 149 -10.07 10.94 -25.29
C ASN A 149 -10.82 11.95 -24.40
N TRP A 150 -10.22 12.42 -23.31
CA TRP A 150 -10.87 13.38 -22.42
C TRP A 150 -10.99 14.75 -23.09
N THR A 151 -12.19 15.33 -23.01
CA THR A 151 -12.44 16.69 -23.45
C THR A 151 -11.95 17.69 -22.42
N LYS A 152 -11.67 18.92 -22.87
CA LYS A 152 -11.28 19.99 -21.96
C LYS A 152 -12.35 20.15 -20.87
N PRO A 153 -11.98 20.18 -19.58
CA PRO A 153 -12.94 20.39 -18.51
C PRO A 153 -13.65 21.74 -18.72
N ASN A 154 -14.91 21.79 -18.26
CA ASN A 154 -15.67 23.04 -18.24
C ASN A 154 -14.92 24.14 -17.48
N PRO A 155 -15.14 25.42 -17.81
CA PRO A 155 -14.60 26.52 -17.04
C PRO A 155 -14.90 26.32 -15.55
N ILE A 156 -13.93 26.66 -14.71
CA ILE A 156 -14.12 26.65 -13.25
C ILE A 156 -15.32 27.55 -12.95
N PRO A 157 -16.39 27.04 -12.30
CA PRO A 157 -17.56 27.83 -11.98
C PRO A 157 -17.19 29.05 -11.14
N ASP A 158 -17.94 30.13 -11.32
CA ASP A 158 -17.85 31.28 -10.42
C ASP A 158 -17.99 30.82 -8.97
N HIS A 159 -17.17 31.39 -8.12
CA HIS A 159 -17.05 31.06 -6.70
C HIS A 159 -16.54 29.66 -6.33
N HIS A 160 -15.95 28.88 -7.24
CA HIS A 160 -15.37 27.56 -6.88
C HIS A 160 -14.37 27.61 -5.71
N GLN A 161 -13.61 28.72 -5.55
CA GLN A 161 -12.62 28.89 -4.48
C GLN A 161 -13.11 29.71 -3.28
N ASP A 162 -14.33 30.22 -3.30
CA ASP A 162 -14.90 31.03 -2.21
C ASP A 162 -16.41 30.83 -2.04
N TRP A 163 -16.93 29.69 -2.49
CA TRP A 163 -18.36 29.35 -2.48
C TRP A 163 -18.97 29.46 -1.07
N TRP A 164 -18.17 29.22 -0.03
CA TRP A 164 -18.58 29.36 1.36
C TRP A 164 -18.74 30.80 1.85
N LYS A 165 -18.30 31.80 1.06
CA LYS A 165 -18.41 33.24 1.35
C LYS A 165 -19.53 33.93 0.56
N ASN A 166 -19.97 33.35 -0.55
CA ASN A 166 -21.00 33.93 -1.39
C ASN A 166 -22.41 33.41 -1.00
N ASN A 167 -23.34 34.31 -0.65
CA ASN A 167 -24.70 33.94 -0.28
C ASN A 167 -25.56 33.56 -1.49
N ASP A 168 -25.42 34.24 -2.64
CA ASP A 168 -26.13 33.91 -3.88
C ASP A 168 -25.74 32.52 -4.42
N TRP A 169 -24.47 32.13 -4.25
CA TRP A 169 -23.99 30.79 -4.60
C TRP A 169 -24.58 29.72 -3.68
N LYS A 170 -24.69 29.99 -2.37
CA LYS A 170 -25.31 29.07 -1.41
C LYS A 170 -26.79 28.89 -1.72
N ASP A 171 -27.49 29.98 -2.03
CA ASP A 171 -28.92 29.95 -2.30
C ASP A 171 -29.24 29.20 -3.60
N SER A 172 -28.43 29.40 -4.66
CA SER A 172 -28.59 28.70 -5.94
C SER A 172 -28.27 27.19 -5.90
N ASN A 173 -27.44 26.73 -4.95
CA ASN A 173 -27.12 25.30 -4.78
C ASN A 173 -27.87 24.61 -3.63
N SER A 174 -28.57 25.36 -2.77
CA SER A 174 -29.34 24.83 -1.63
C SER A 174 -30.52 23.91 -2.03
N GLY A 175 -30.95 23.95 -3.29
CA GLY A 175 -32.02 23.11 -3.84
C GLY A 175 -31.56 21.75 -4.39
N ARG A 176 -30.25 21.50 -4.53
CA ARG A 176 -29.72 20.21 -4.98
C ARG A 176 -29.42 19.32 -3.77
N LYS A 177 -30.45 18.70 -3.21
CA LYS A 177 -30.24 17.58 -2.26
C LYS A 177 -29.63 16.40 -3.03
N GLN A 178 -28.45 15.95 -2.60
CA GLN A 178 -27.89 14.63 -2.94
C GLN A 178 -28.81 13.53 -2.41
#